data_AF-A0A7Y3KVF5-F1
#
_entry.id   AF-A0A7Y3KVF5-F1
#
_cell.length_a   1.000
_cell.length_b   1.000
_cell.length_c   1.000
_cell.angle_alpha   90.00
_cell.angle_beta   90.00
_cell.angle_gamma   90.00
#
_symmetry.space_group_name_H-M   'P 1'
#
loop_
_entity.id
_entity.type
_entity.pdbx_description
1 polymer ?
#
loop_
_entity_poly.entity_id
_entity_poly.type
_entity_poly.pdbx_seq_one_letter_code
_entity_poly.pdbx_strand_id
1 'polypeptide(L)'
;MAGTIARLTSDGVEVSYCLVTSGDAGGDSSTLNYEERARLRESEQGAAAAEVGVRDLSFLKYPDGRVEVTLDLRRDIARVIRRWRPDLVLTQNPERNWERIFASHPDHTAAGEATLRAVYPDARNPHAFPELLSEGLEPHVVPEVWVGGSVNGFAVDITDTIDRKIAALRRHESQVSGRDDLEEMVRGWAAATGELAGLAPGRFAEGFRRVITA
;
A
#
# COMPACT_ATOMS: atom_id res chain seq x y z
N MET A 1 3.60 -5.92 1.00
CA MET A 1 2.20 -6.38 1.13
C MET A 1 1.70 -7.11 -0.12
N ALA A 2 2.45 -7.15 -1.23
CA ALA A 2 1.98 -7.75 -2.48
C ALA A 2 1.73 -9.28 -2.39
N GLY A 3 2.42 -9.99 -1.50
CA GLY A 3 2.17 -11.43 -1.30
C GLY A 3 0.81 -11.68 -0.66
N THR A 4 0.44 -10.83 0.30
CA THR A 4 -0.89 -10.81 0.91
C THR A 4 -1.96 -10.44 -0.11
N ILE A 5 -1.71 -9.43 -0.94
CA ILE A 5 -2.64 -9.06 -2.02
C ILE A 5 -2.84 -10.21 -3.00
N ALA A 6 -1.77 -10.88 -3.44
CA ALA A 6 -1.86 -12.03 -4.33
C ALA A 6 -2.65 -13.19 -3.71
N ARG A 7 -2.57 -13.38 -2.38
CA ARG A 7 -3.39 -14.35 -1.67
C ARG A 7 -4.87 -13.95 -1.68
N LEU A 8 -5.17 -12.71 -1.28
CA LEU A 8 -6.54 -12.18 -1.26
C LEU A 8 -7.22 -12.31 -2.64
N THR A 9 -6.53 -11.93 -3.71
CA THR A 9 -7.09 -12.05 -5.07
C THR A 9 -7.22 -13.50 -5.53
N SER A 10 -6.36 -14.41 -5.07
CA SER A 10 -6.50 -15.86 -5.33
C SER A 10 -7.72 -16.45 -4.62
N ASP A 11 -8.07 -15.90 -3.45
CA ASP A 11 -9.25 -16.27 -2.66
C ASP A 11 -10.54 -15.58 -3.18
N GLY A 12 -10.47 -14.85 -4.30
CA GLY A 12 -11.61 -14.19 -4.93
C GLY A 12 -11.99 -12.84 -4.34
N VAL A 13 -11.15 -12.27 -3.47
CA VAL A 13 -11.36 -10.92 -2.92
C VAL A 13 -11.11 -9.87 -4.00
N GLU A 14 -12.04 -8.95 -4.15
CA GLU A 14 -11.88 -7.76 -4.99
C GLU A 14 -10.94 -6.77 -4.30
N VAL A 15 -9.90 -6.34 -5.02
CA VAL A 15 -8.86 -5.46 -4.49
C VAL A 15 -8.66 -4.29 -5.44
N SER A 16 -8.61 -3.08 -4.87
CA SER A 16 -8.30 -1.84 -5.55
C SER A 16 -7.16 -1.12 -4.84
N TYR A 17 -6.31 -0.41 -5.58
CA TYR A 17 -5.24 0.41 -4.99
C TYR A 17 -5.59 1.90 -5.03
N CYS A 18 -5.34 2.56 -3.91
CA CYS A 18 -5.26 4.01 -3.80
C CYS A 18 -3.78 4.41 -3.70
N LEU A 19 -3.24 5.00 -4.76
CA LEU A 19 -1.85 5.44 -4.84
C LEU A 19 -1.78 6.94 -4.64
N VAL A 20 -1.16 7.37 -3.54
CA VAL A 20 -1.10 8.79 -3.17
C VAL A 20 -0.27 9.60 -4.15
N THR A 21 0.87 9.07 -4.60
CA THR A 21 1.79 9.71 -5.54
C THR A 21 1.93 8.88 -6.82
N SER A 22 2.52 9.48 -7.86
CA SER A 22 2.91 8.79 -9.09
C SER A 22 4.41 8.43 -9.10
N GLY A 23 5.12 8.63 -7.99
CA GLY A 23 6.57 8.41 -7.89
C GLY A 23 7.40 9.34 -8.77
N ASP A 24 6.94 10.56 -9.04
CA ASP A 24 7.54 11.46 -10.01
C ASP A 24 8.88 12.07 -9.60
N ALA A 25 9.29 11.93 -8.33
CA ALA A 25 10.51 12.54 -7.77
C ALA A 25 11.60 11.54 -7.36
N GLY A 26 11.37 10.23 -7.48
CA GLY A 26 12.36 9.23 -7.12
C GLY A 26 13.64 9.33 -7.96
N GLY A 27 14.78 9.47 -7.28
CA GLY A 27 16.09 9.63 -7.90
C GLY A 27 16.58 8.34 -8.54
N ASP A 28 16.43 8.23 -9.85
CA ASP A 28 17.27 7.36 -10.67
C ASP A 28 18.20 8.22 -11.55
N SER A 29 19.12 7.59 -12.25
CA SER A 29 20.06 8.26 -13.15
C SER A 29 19.42 8.74 -14.46
N SER A 30 18.09 8.62 -14.64
CA SER A 30 17.43 8.98 -15.89
C SER A 30 17.21 10.48 -16.04
N THR A 31 17.26 10.92 -17.29
CA THR A 31 17.03 12.31 -17.71
C THR A 31 15.55 12.68 -17.83
N LEU A 32 14.65 11.80 -17.40
CA LEU A 32 13.20 12.02 -17.52
C LEU A 32 12.74 13.18 -16.64
N ASN A 33 11.86 14.01 -17.16
CA ASN A 33 11.17 15.02 -16.37
C ASN A 33 10.09 14.37 -15.46
N TYR A 34 9.52 15.15 -14.54
CA TYR A 34 8.52 14.67 -13.57
C TYR A 34 7.30 13.99 -14.23
N GLU A 35 6.77 14.55 -15.33
CA GLU A 35 5.57 14.01 -15.99
C GLU A 35 5.88 12.72 -16.78
N GLU A 36 7.04 12.64 -17.42
CA GLU A 36 7.51 11.42 -18.09
C GLU A 36 7.75 10.30 -17.08
N ARG A 37 8.38 10.62 -15.94
CA ARG A 37 8.63 9.67 -14.86
C ARG A 37 7.33 9.17 -14.23
N ALA A 38 6.37 10.07 -13.99
CA ALA A 38 5.05 9.71 -13.50
C ALA A 38 4.36 8.71 -14.45
N ARG A 39 4.33 9.00 -15.76
CA ARG A 39 3.71 8.11 -16.76
C ARG A 39 4.37 6.74 -16.81
N LEU A 40 5.70 6.69 -16.78
CA LEU A 40 6.46 5.45 -16.74
C LEU A 40 6.08 4.63 -15.50
N ARG A 41 6.13 5.24 -14.31
CA ARG A 41 5.89 4.54 -13.05
C ARG A 41 4.43 4.17 -12.83
N GLU A 42 3.47 4.95 -13.33
CA GLU A 42 2.05 4.57 -13.38
C GLU A 42 1.86 3.30 -14.23
N SER A 43 2.56 3.20 -15.37
CA SER A 43 2.55 2.01 -16.23
C SER A 43 3.20 0.79 -15.57
N GLU A 44 4.37 0.96 -14.95
CA GLU A 44 5.05 -0.10 -14.19
C GLU A 44 4.19 -0.61 -13.03
N GLN A 45 3.55 0.32 -12.29
CA GLN A 45 2.63 -0.02 -11.22
C GLN A 45 1.40 -0.78 -11.73
N GLY A 46 0.88 -0.42 -12.91
CA GLY A 46 -0.15 -1.17 -13.62
C GLY A 46 0.25 -2.62 -13.88
N ALA A 47 1.45 -2.83 -14.42
CA ALA A 47 1.98 -4.17 -14.66
C ALA A 47 2.22 -4.93 -13.34
N ALA A 48 2.76 -4.27 -12.31
CA ALA A 48 3.01 -4.86 -11.00
C ALA A 48 1.70 -5.31 -10.31
N ALA A 49 0.65 -4.48 -10.39
CA ALA A 49 -0.67 -4.79 -9.86
C ALA A 49 -1.29 -6.02 -10.54
N ALA A 50 -1.12 -6.13 -11.87
CA ALA A 50 -1.64 -7.26 -12.64
C ALA A 50 -1.02 -8.61 -12.20
N GLU A 51 0.27 -8.65 -11.85
CA GLU A 51 0.94 -9.85 -11.32
C GLU A 51 0.25 -10.40 -10.06
N VAL A 52 -0.33 -9.52 -9.25
CA VAL A 52 -1.05 -9.88 -8.01
C VAL A 52 -2.56 -9.83 -8.15
N GLY A 53 -3.09 -9.77 -9.37
CA GLY A 53 -4.52 -9.89 -9.66
C GLY A 53 -5.33 -8.61 -9.46
N VAL A 54 -4.67 -7.46 -9.29
CA VAL A 54 -5.31 -6.15 -9.12
C VAL A 54 -5.40 -5.45 -10.47
N ARG A 55 -6.56 -4.86 -10.78
CA ARG A 55 -6.80 -4.12 -12.04
C ARG A 55 -7.21 -2.68 -11.81
N ASP A 56 -7.86 -2.39 -10.69
CA ASP A 56 -8.33 -1.06 -10.36
C ASP A 56 -7.28 -0.27 -9.58
N LEU A 57 -6.77 0.78 -10.22
CA LEU A 57 -5.77 1.68 -9.64
C LEU A 57 -6.31 3.12 -9.68
N SER A 58 -6.30 3.77 -8.52
CA SER A 58 -6.62 5.19 -8.37
C SER A 58 -5.37 5.95 -7.97
N PHE A 59 -4.81 6.73 -8.89
CA PHE A 59 -3.69 7.64 -8.62
C PHE A 59 -4.22 9.00 -8.19
N LEU A 60 -3.91 9.43 -6.96
CA LEU A 60 -4.29 10.75 -6.43
C LEU A 60 -3.33 11.86 -6.91
N LYS A 61 -2.13 11.50 -7.36
CA LYS A 61 -1.14 12.39 -7.99
C LYS A 61 -0.65 13.53 -7.08
N TYR A 62 -0.59 13.29 -5.77
CA TYR A 62 0.14 14.18 -4.87
C TYR A 62 1.65 14.12 -5.21
N PRO A 63 2.39 15.24 -5.11
CA PRO A 63 3.80 15.26 -5.50
C PRO A 63 4.65 14.35 -4.62
N ASP A 64 5.41 13.46 -5.25
CA ASP A 64 6.34 12.55 -4.59
C ASP A 64 7.43 13.31 -3.79
N GLY A 65 7.71 12.85 -2.58
CA GLY A 65 8.61 13.47 -1.62
C GLY A 65 8.03 14.70 -0.90
N ARG A 66 6.73 15.00 -1.09
CA ARG A 66 6.05 16.18 -0.50
C ARG A 66 4.69 15.85 0.10
N VAL A 67 4.45 14.59 0.44
CA VAL A 67 3.15 14.16 0.98
C VAL A 67 3.04 14.62 2.44
N GLU A 68 2.01 15.41 2.71
CA GLU A 68 1.65 15.90 4.04
C GLU A 68 0.24 15.44 4.41
N VAL A 69 -0.05 15.36 5.71
CA VAL A 69 -1.38 14.95 6.21
C VAL A 69 -2.36 16.12 6.18
N THR A 70 -2.75 16.52 4.97
CA THR A 70 -3.70 17.61 4.74
C THR A 70 -5.15 17.15 4.78
N LEU A 71 -6.09 18.10 4.90
CA LEU A 71 -7.52 17.81 4.75
C LEU A 71 -7.87 17.38 3.33
N ASP A 72 -7.20 17.91 2.30
CA ASP A 72 -7.42 17.50 0.91
C ASP A 72 -7.02 16.05 0.69
N LEU A 73 -5.85 15.61 1.18
CA LEU A 73 -5.42 14.22 1.06
C LEU A 73 -6.39 13.27 1.76
N ARG A 74 -6.81 13.63 2.98
CA ARG A 74 -7.80 12.87 3.73
C ARG A 74 -9.14 12.78 3.02
N ARG A 75 -9.63 13.89 2.45
CA ARG A 75 -10.85 13.93 1.63
C ARG A 75 -10.73 12.99 0.44
N ASP A 76 -9.62 13.04 -0.27
CA ASP A 76 -9.43 12.27 -1.49
C ASP A 76 -9.32 10.77 -1.20
N ILE A 77 -8.68 10.38 -0.09
CA ILE A 77 -8.70 8.99 0.39
C ILE A 77 -10.12 8.59 0.86
N ALA A 78 -10.82 9.45 1.60
CA ALA A 78 -12.20 9.19 2.03
C ALA A 78 -13.15 9.04 0.84
N ARG A 79 -12.96 9.80 -0.25
CA ARG A 79 -13.66 9.64 -1.52
C ARG A 79 -13.47 8.24 -2.09
N VAL A 80 -12.23 7.76 -2.13
CA VAL A 80 -11.92 6.39 -2.60
C VAL A 80 -12.58 5.35 -1.70
N ILE A 81 -12.52 5.51 -0.37
CA ILE A 81 -13.19 4.61 0.58
C ILE A 81 -14.72 4.59 0.37
N ARG A 82 -15.37 5.75 0.22
CA ARG A 82 -16.83 5.80 0.01
C ARG A 82 -17.27 5.25 -1.35
N ARG A 83 -16.41 5.37 -2.37
CA ARG A 83 -16.64 4.77 -3.70
C ARG A 83 -16.51 3.25 -3.68
N TRP A 84 -15.45 2.72 -3.07
CA TRP A 84 -15.15 1.29 -3.06
C TRP A 84 -15.83 0.52 -1.94
N ARG A 85 -16.23 1.21 -0.88
CA ARG A 85 -16.90 0.64 0.31
C ARG A 85 -16.18 -0.61 0.86
N PRO A 86 -14.86 -0.56 1.12
CA PRO A 86 -14.08 -1.74 1.47
C PRO A 86 -14.40 -2.29 2.87
N ASP A 87 -14.37 -3.61 3.01
CA ASP A 87 -14.42 -4.31 4.30
C ASP A 87 -13.06 -4.31 5.03
N LEU A 88 -11.98 -4.08 4.28
CA LEU A 88 -10.61 -4.10 4.76
C LEU A 88 -9.76 -3.06 4.04
N VAL A 89 -8.97 -2.28 4.78
CA VAL A 89 -7.94 -1.38 4.23
C VAL A 89 -6.56 -1.83 4.67
N LEU A 90 -5.63 -1.97 3.71
CA LEU A 90 -4.20 -2.18 4.00
C LEU A 90 -3.46 -0.86 3.82
N THR A 91 -2.60 -0.48 4.77
CA THR A 91 -1.82 0.77 4.68
C THR A 91 -0.44 0.67 5.33
N GLN A 92 0.42 1.65 5.05
CA GLN A 92 1.76 1.78 5.63
C GLN A 92 1.70 2.17 7.11
N ASN A 93 2.77 1.86 7.84
CA ASN A 93 2.88 2.28 9.24
C ASN A 93 3.13 3.80 9.36
N PRO A 94 2.28 4.55 10.09
CA PRO A 94 2.51 5.97 10.34
C PRO A 94 3.65 6.24 11.34
N GLU A 95 4.07 5.24 12.11
CA GLU A 95 5.08 5.41 13.16
C GLU A 95 6.51 5.47 12.57
N ARG A 96 7.33 6.37 13.13
CA ARG A 96 8.75 6.46 12.80
C ARG A 96 9.53 5.32 13.46
N ASN A 97 10.19 4.50 12.66
CA ASN A 97 11.09 3.45 13.10
C ASN A 97 12.52 3.99 13.14
N TRP A 98 13.02 4.28 14.34
CA TRP A 98 14.37 4.80 14.55
C TRP A 98 15.47 3.78 14.28
N GLU A 99 15.18 2.48 14.39
CA GLU A 99 16.14 1.40 14.11
C GLU A 99 16.23 1.09 12.61
N ARG A 100 15.18 1.41 11.84
CA ARG A 100 15.09 1.19 10.39
C ARG A 100 14.54 2.43 9.69
N ILE A 101 15.30 3.52 9.72
CA ILE A 101 14.84 4.84 9.27
C ILE A 101 14.30 4.88 7.84
N PHE A 102 14.86 4.08 6.93
CA PHE A 102 14.41 4.00 5.53
C PHE A 102 13.01 3.38 5.37
N ALA A 103 12.55 2.59 6.34
CA ALA A 103 11.17 2.10 6.35
C ALA A 103 10.16 3.22 6.67
N SER A 104 10.62 4.32 7.26
CA SER A 104 9.81 5.48 7.68
C SER A 104 10.12 6.73 6.85
N HIS A 105 10.16 6.55 5.53
CA HIS A 105 10.14 7.68 4.59
C HIS A 105 8.94 8.60 4.92
N PRO A 106 9.09 9.94 4.91
CA PRO A 106 8.02 10.87 5.26
C PRO A 106 6.70 10.57 4.54
N ASP A 107 6.73 10.36 3.22
CA ASP A 107 5.54 10.02 2.45
C ASP A 107 4.84 8.73 2.91
N HIS A 108 5.61 7.70 3.30
CA HIS A 108 5.01 6.46 3.84
C HIS A 108 4.25 6.74 5.14
N THR A 109 4.88 7.50 6.05
CA THR A 109 4.27 7.84 7.33
C THR A 109 3.04 8.74 7.16
N ALA A 110 3.11 9.72 6.25
CA ALA A 110 2.01 10.63 5.94
C ALA A 110 0.85 9.90 5.26
N ALA A 111 1.12 9.02 4.30
CA ALA A 111 0.08 8.20 3.65
C ALA A 111 -0.61 7.27 4.65
N GLY A 112 0.15 6.61 5.54
CA GLY A 112 -0.40 5.78 6.61
C GLY A 112 -1.31 6.57 7.55
N GLU A 113 -0.85 7.72 8.04
CA GLU A 113 -1.60 8.58 8.95
C GLU A 113 -2.85 9.17 8.28
N ALA A 114 -2.73 9.67 7.05
CA ALA A 114 -3.86 10.18 6.28
C ALA A 114 -4.91 9.09 6.03
N THR A 115 -4.47 7.85 5.74
CA THR A 115 -5.37 6.70 5.56
C THR A 115 -6.14 6.40 6.84
N LEU A 116 -5.47 6.35 8.00
CA LEU A 116 -6.13 6.07 9.28
C LEU A 116 -7.15 7.15 9.64
N ARG A 117 -6.84 8.44 9.40
CA ARG A 117 -7.79 9.54 9.59
C ARG A 117 -8.96 9.47 8.61
N ALA A 118 -8.68 9.08 7.36
CA ALA A 118 -9.71 8.88 6.35
C ALA A 118 -10.66 7.73 6.71
N VAL A 119 -10.13 6.62 7.26
CA VAL A 119 -10.96 5.51 7.78
C VAL A 119 -11.77 5.94 8.99
N TYR A 120 -11.13 6.57 9.99
CA TYR A 120 -11.78 7.06 11.18
C TYR A 120 -11.27 8.46 11.59
N PRO A 121 -12.13 9.49 11.64
CA PRO A 121 -13.59 9.42 11.52
C PRO A 121 -14.15 9.77 10.11
N ASP A 122 -13.33 10.08 9.11
CA ASP A 122 -13.80 10.85 7.95
C ASP A 122 -14.78 10.11 7.03
N ALA A 123 -14.46 8.87 6.62
CA ALA A 123 -15.27 8.12 5.65
C ALA A 123 -16.66 7.76 6.20
N ARG A 124 -16.76 7.55 7.52
CA ARG A 124 -18.01 7.18 8.21
C ARG A 124 -18.88 8.35 8.63
N ASN A 125 -18.34 9.57 8.64
CA ASN A 125 -19.03 10.74 9.14
C ASN A 125 -19.63 11.55 7.99
N PRO A 126 -20.98 11.65 7.85
CA PRO A 126 -21.60 12.47 6.79
C PRO A 126 -21.24 13.96 6.88
N HIS A 127 -20.81 14.44 8.04
CA HIS A 127 -20.38 15.83 8.24
C HIS A 127 -18.90 16.06 7.93
N ALA A 128 -18.11 14.99 7.79
CA ALA A 128 -16.76 15.09 7.27
C ALA A 128 -16.83 15.11 5.75
N PHE A 129 -16.28 16.17 5.14
CA PHE A 129 -16.28 16.39 3.69
C PHE A 129 -17.69 16.30 3.06
N PRO A 130 -18.62 17.22 3.41
CA PRO A 130 -19.99 17.21 2.90
C PRO A 130 -20.09 17.26 1.37
N GLU A 131 -19.07 17.79 0.69
CA GLU A 131 -18.94 17.76 -0.77
C GLU A 131 -18.99 16.33 -1.33
N LEU A 132 -18.51 15.32 -0.60
CA LEU A 132 -18.59 13.92 -1.05
C LEU A 132 -20.04 13.42 -1.13
N LEU A 133 -20.95 13.92 -0.29
CA LEU A 133 -22.38 13.61 -0.42
C LEU A 133 -22.96 14.24 -1.69
N SER A 134 -22.52 15.44 -2.05
CA SER A 134 -22.94 16.09 -3.31
C SER A 134 -22.42 15.35 -4.56
N GLU A 135 -21.33 14.59 -4.42
CA GLU A 135 -20.82 13.66 -5.44
C GLU A 135 -21.60 12.31 -5.47
N GLY A 136 -22.59 12.12 -4.59
CA GLY A 136 -23.35 10.88 -4.47
C GLY A 136 -22.63 9.77 -3.68
N LEU A 137 -21.59 10.13 -2.92
CA LEU A 137 -20.78 9.19 -2.15
C LEU A 137 -21.23 9.15 -0.68
N GLU A 138 -22.09 8.17 -0.40
CA GLU A 138 -22.61 7.91 0.95
C GLU A 138 -21.51 7.47 1.93
N PRO A 139 -21.65 7.79 3.23
CA PRO A 139 -20.69 7.35 4.24
C PRO A 139 -20.50 5.83 4.25
N HIS A 140 -19.29 5.41 4.62
CA HIS A 140 -18.93 4.00 4.74
C HIS A 140 -18.10 3.78 5.99
N VAL A 141 -18.42 2.71 6.70
CA VAL A 141 -17.64 2.24 7.86
C VAL A 141 -16.75 1.12 7.36
N VAL A 142 -15.44 1.34 7.39
CA VAL A 142 -14.47 0.25 7.21
C VAL A 142 -14.38 -0.52 8.52
N PRO A 143 -14.67 -1.83 8.56
CA PRO A 143 -14.59 -2.63 9.77
C PRO A 143 -13.16 -2.78 10.31
N GLU A 144 -12.19 -2.91 9.40
CA GLU A 144 -10.85 -3.36 9.74
C GLU A 144 -9.74 -2.71 8.91
N VAL A 145 -8.62 -2.40 9.56
CA VAL A 145 -7.40 -1.90 8.90
C VAL A 145 -6.21 -2.78 9.27
N TRP A 146 -5.41 -3.16 8.27
CA TRP A 146 -4.12 -3.83 8.44
C TRP A 146 -2.98 -2.86 8.15
N VAL A 147 -2.21 -2.54 9.18
CA VAL A 147 -1.05 -1.66 9.07
C VAL A 147 0.20 -2.53 8.90
N GLY A 148 0.83 -2.47 7.74
CA GLY A 148 1.98 -3.32 7.42
C GLY A 148 3.26 -2.92 8.16
N GLY A 149 4.22 -3.85 8.19
CA GLY A 149 5.55 -3.59 8.77
C GLY A 149 5.66 -3.84 10.27
N SER A 150 4.71 -4.59 10.84
CA SER A 150 4.77 -5.03 12.24
C SER A 150 4.33 -6.49 12.35
N VAL A 151 5.09 -7.32 13.05
CA VAL A 151 4.66 -8.67 13.45
C VAL A 151 3.94 -8.68 14.81
N ASN A 152 3.80 -7.52 15.47
CA ASN A 152 3.17 -7.40 16.78
C ASN A 152 1.64 -7.54 16.75
N GLY A 153 1.04 -7.80 15.58
CA GLY A 153 -0.38 -8.13 15.44
C GLY A 153 -0.58 -9.56 14.99
N PHE A 154 -0.33 -9.82 13.70
CA PHE A 154 -0.39 -11.14 13.10
C PHE A 154 0.44 -11.18 11.80
N ALA A 155 0.57 -12.35 11.20
CA ALA A 155 1.23 -12.49 9.90
C ALA A 155 0.38 -13.32 8.93
N VAL A 156 0.44 -12.97 7.65
CA VAL A 156 -0.16 -13.72 6.56
C VAL A 156 0.90 -14.63 5.97
N ASP A 157 0.65 -15.94 5.93
CA ASP A 157 1.48 -16.90 5.19
C ASP A 157 1.33 -16.61 3.69
N ILE A 158 2.44 -16.22 3.06
CA ILE A 158 2.57 -15.90 1.64
C ILE A 158 3.47 -16.91 0.92
N THR A 159 3.67 -18.11 1.49
CA THR A 159 4.58 -19.12 0.92
C THR A 159 4.21 -19.44 -0.53
N ASP A 160 2.92 -19.58 -0.83
CA ASP A 160 2.42 -19.91 -2.16
C ASP A 160 2.30 -18.68 -3.09
N THR A 161 2.52 -17.47 -2.57
CA THR A 161 2.33 -16.21 -3.31
C THR A 161 3.57 -15.32 -3.36
N ILE A 162 4.68 -15.76 -2.75
CA ILE A 162 5.96 -15.04 -2.73
C ILE A 162 6.49 -14.77 -4.13
N ASP A 163 6.32 -15.72 -5.06
CA ASP A 163 6.80 -15.59 -6.44
C ASP A 163 6.05 -14.49 -7.19
N ARG A 164 4.73 -14.36 -6.96
CA ARG A 164 3.91 -13.26 -7.51
C ARG A 164 4.31 -11.90 -6.94
N LYS A 165 4.67 -11.85 -5.64
CA LYS A 165 5.22 -10.64 -5.02
C LYS A 165 6.55 -10.23 -5.66
N ILE A 166 7.44 -11.18 -5.93
CA ILE A 166 8.73 -10.92 -6.60
C ILE A 166 8.49 -10.49 -8.05
N ALA A 167 7.60 -11.17 -8.79
CA ALA A 167 7.23 -10.81 -10.15
C ALA A 167 6.68 -9.38 -10.22
N ALA A 168 5.78 -9.01 -9.32
CA ALA A 168 5.26 -7.64 -9.20
C ALA A 168 6.38 -6.63 -8.97
N LEU A 169 7.31 -6.91 -8.04
CA LEU A 169 8.41 -6.02 -7.74
C LEU A 169 9.34 -5.82 -8.95
N ARG A 170 9.57 -6.88 -9.74
CA ARG A 170 10.37 -6.82 -10.98
C ARG A 170 9.76 -5.95 -12.07
N ARG A 171 8.45 -5.64 -12.01
CA ARG A 171 7.80 -4.73 -12.97
C ARG A 171 8.18 -3.26 -12.78
N HIS A 172 8.77 -2.89 -11.65
CA HIS A 172 9.32 -1.56 -11.41
C HIS A 172 10.73 -1.43 -11.99
N GLU A 173 10.87 -1.71 -13.29
CA GLU A 173 12.18 -1.81 -13.98
C GLU A 173 13.04 -0.57 -13.75
N SER A 174 12.45 0.63 -13.83
CA SER A 174 13.13 1.90 -13.56
C SER A 174 13.77 1.99 -12.17
N GLN A 175 13.27 1.21 -11.21
CA GLN A 175 13.68 1.26 -9.79
C GLN A 175 14.56 0.08 -9.38
N VAL A 176 14.37 -1.10 -9.99
CA VAL A 176 15.03 -2.33 -9.55
C VAL A 176 15.97 -2.93 -10.60
N SER A 177 16.08 -2.33 -11.80
CA SER A 177 17.06 -2.77 -12.79
C SER A 177 18.48 -2.76 -12.20
N GLY A 178 19.21 -3.86 -12.34
CA GLY A 178 20.56 -4.02 -11.80
C GLY A 178 20.63 -4.49 -10.33
N ARG A 179 19.49 -4.83 -9.71
CA ARG A 179 19.45 -5.50 -8.40
C ARG A 179 19.39 -7.01 -8.54
N ASP A 180 20.56 -7.63 -8.69
CA ASP A 180 20.69 -9.09 -8.78
C ASP A 180 20.30 -9.79 -7.45
N ASP A 181 20.37 -9.06 -6.33
CA ASP A 181 20.06 -9.53 -4.97
C ASP A 181 18.57 -9.48 -4.62
N LEU A 182 17.72 -8.91 -5.49
CA LEU A 182 16.34 -8.53 -5.17
C LEU A 182 15.51 -9.70 -4.63
N GLU A 183 15.61 -10.86 -5.28
CA GLU A 183 14.84 -12.05 -4.91
C GLU A 183 15.30 -12.62 -3.57
N GLU A 184 16.61 -12.79 -3.39
CA GLU A 184 17.20 -13.27 -2.14
C GLU A 184 16.81 -12.37 -0.97
N MET A 185 16.92 -11.06 -1.16
CA MET A 185 16.55 -10.05 -0.16
C MET A 185 15.06 -10.15 0.24
N VAL A 186 14.16 -10.23 -0.75
CA VAL A 186 12.71 -10.31 -0.50
C VAL A 186 12.34 -11.61 0.21
N ARG A 187 12.91 -12.74 -0.20
CA ARG A 187 12.69 -14.03 0.46
C ARG A 187 13.27 -14.04 1.87
N GLY A 188 14.45 -13.47 2.08
CA GLY A 188 15.08 -13.35 3.40
C GLY A 188 14.22 -12.56 4.39
N TRP A 189 13.68 -11.41 3.98
CA TRP A 189 12.77 -10.63 4.83
C TRP A 189 11.46 -11.37 5.14
N ALA A 190 10.89 -12.05 4.14
CA ALA A 190 9.65 -12.79 4.33
C ALA A 190 9.87 -14.04 5.21
N ALA A 191 11.03 -14.69 5.12
CA ALA A 191 11.41 -15.83 5.97
C ALA A 191 11.60 -15.39 7.42
N ALA A 192 12.33 -14.28 7.65
CA ALA A 192 12.50 -13.72 9.00
C ALA A 192 11.14 -13.34 9.63
N THR A 193 10.21 -12.82 8.82
CA THR A 193 8.84 -12.53 9.27
C THR A 193 8.08 -13.82 9.60
N GLY A 194 8.23 -14.87 8.78
CA GLY A 194 7.62 -16.18 9.02
C GLY A 194 8.12 -16.84 10.30
N GLU A 195 9.42 -16.77 10.56
CA GLU A 195 10.05 -17.28 11.79
C GLU A 195 9.53 -16.54 13.03
N LEU A 196 9.50 -15.19 13.00
CA LEU A 196 8.94 -14.38 14.09
C LEU A 196 7.46 -14.67 14.35
N ALA A 197 6.72 -15.08 13.31
CA ALA A 197 5.33 -15.47 13.41
C ALA A 197 5.11 -16.95 13.83
N GLY A 198 6.18 -17.72 14.03
CA GLY A 198 6.12 -19.13 14.42
C GLY A 198 5.74 -20.09 13.29
N LEU A 199 5.93 -19.71 12.02
CA LEU A 199 5.77 -20.63 10.90
C LEU A 199 6.90 -21.66 10.84
N ALA A 200 6.64 -22.79 10.18
CA ALA A 200 7.66 -23.82 9.95
C ALA A 200 8.85 -23.27 9.10
N PRO A 201 10.07 -23.82 9.26
CA PRO A 201 11.22 -23.42 8.45
C PRO A 201 10.93 -23.50 6.94
N GLY A 202 11.41 -22.50 6.20
CA GLY A 202 11.21 -22.40 4.75
C GLY A 202 9.89 -21.74 4.34
N ARG A 203 9.08 -21.25 5.30
CA ARG A 203 7.86 -20.49 5.03
C ARG A 203 8.09 -18.98 5.02
N PHE A 204 7.24 -18.29 4.27
CA PHE A 204 7.32 -16.86 4.04
C PHE A 204 6.08 -16.16 4.58
N ALA A 205 6.25 -15.00 5.22
CA ALA A 205 5.12 -14.23 5.73
C ALA A 205 5.24 -12.71 5.50
N GLU A 206 4.10 -12.04 5.57
CA GLU A 206 4.01 -10.57 5.72
C GLU A 206 3.29 -10.23 7.03
N GLY A 207 3.90 -9.38 7.84
CA GLY A 207 3.39 -8.99 9.16
C GLY A 207 2.53 -7.72 9.11
N PHE A 208 1.44 -7.74 9.86
CA PHE A 208 0.53 -6.62 10.03
C PHE A 208 0.15 -6.39 11.50
N ARG A 209 -0.10 -5.12 11.85
CA ARG A 209 -0.92 -4.76 13.01
C ARG A 209 -2.38 -4.69 12.58
N ARG A 210 -3.25 -5.39 13.31
CA ARG A 210 -4.71 -5.36 13.12
C ARG A 210 -5.31 -4.20 13.91
N VAL A 211 -6.13 -3.37 13.27
CA VAL A 211 -6.88 -2.27 13.90
C VAL A 211 -8.36 -2.46 13.61
N ILE A 212 -9.17 -2.60 14.65
CA ILE A 212 -10.63 -2.73 14.55
C ILE A 212 -11.26 -1.34 14.65
N THR A 213 -12.07 -0.97 13.67
CA THR A 213 -12.64 0.39 13.53
C THR A 213 -14.17 0.41 13.57
N ALA A 214 -14.80 -0.75 13.71
CA ALA A 214 -16.24 -0.94 13.90
C ALA A 214 -16.55 -2.01 14.95
#